data_AF-A0A9D4A8Z5-F1
#
_entry.id   AF-A0A9D4A8Z5-F1
#
_cell.length_a   1.000
_cell.length_b   1.000
_cell.length_c   1.000
_cell.angle_alpha   90.00
_cell.angle_beta   90.00
_cell.angle_gamma   90.00
#
_symmetry.space_group_name_H-M   'P 1'
#
loop_
_entity.id
_entity.type
_entity.pdbx_description
1 polymer ?
#
loop_
_entity_poly.entity_id
_entity_poly.type
_entity_poly.pdbx_seq_one_letter_code
_entity_poly.pdbx_strand_id
1 'polypeptide(L)'
;MTIRQFKDVESGEINGLEDLEKPLIVADDEKIVVHHENGSIWMVLLCTFVAVCGSFEFGSCVGYSAPTQSAISEDLNLSLSEFSMFGSILTIGAMLGAVTSGRIADMIGRKGAMRLSAGFCITGWLAVYFSKGAVSLDIGRFSTGYGIGVFSYVVPIFIAEIAPKNLRGGLTTLNQLMIVTGSSVAFLIGTIIPWRELALTGLVPCIFLFVGLCFIPESPRWLAKVGQNKEFQVALRKLRGKDADITQEAAEIQMYIETLQSLPKTRILDLFQPKYIRSVMIGVALMVFQQFGGINGISFYASETFASAGLSSGKAGTIAYACVQVPITVVGAMLMDKSGRRPLIMVSATGTFLGCFMSGTSFYLKEHNLLPEWVPILAVGGVLIYVASFSIGMGAVPWVIMSEIFPINVKGVAGSLVVLVNWLGAWAVSYTFNFLMSWSSSGTFFIYSGFSLMTILYVAKFVPETKGKTLEEIQACINS
;
A
#
# COMPACT_ATOMS: atom_id res chain seq x y z
N MET A 1 -16.99 -53.36 -48.21
CA MET A 1 -15.67 -53.88 -48.61
C MET A 1 -15.09 -52.84 -49.56
N THR A 2 -13.99 -52.13 -49.31
CA THR A 2 -12.71 -52.59 -48.77
C THR A 2 -11.89 -51.37 -48.31
N ILE A 3 -11.21 -51.50 -47.18
CA ILE A 3 -10.19 -50.58 -46.64
C ILE A 3 -8.92 -50.67 -47.50
N ARG A 4 -8.20 -49.55 -47.71
CA ARG A 4 -6.74 -49.46 -47.99
C ARG A 4 -6.39 -47.99 -48.26
N GLN A 5 -5.25 -47.42 -47.91
CA GLN A 5 -4.14 -47.71 -47.00
C GLN A 5 -3.24 -46.46 -47.11
N PHE A 6 -2.67 -46.00 -46.00
CA PHE A 6 -1.60 -44.99 -46.01
C PHE A 6 -0.40 -45.47 -46.85
N LYS A 7 0.24 -44.52 -47.53
CA LYS A 7 1.55 -44.72 -48.15
C LYS A 7 2.39 -43.46 -47.94
N ASP A 8 3.22 -43.48 -46.90
CA ASP A 8 4.46 -42.71 -46.84
C ASP A 8 5.48 -43.41 -47.74
N VAL A 9 6.27 -42.66 -48.52
CA VAL A 9 7.72 -42.86 -48.75
C VAL A 9 8.28 -41.61 -49.43
N GLU A 10 9.35 -41.11 -48.82
CA GLU A 10 10.28 -40.07 -49.23
C GLU A 10 10.86 -40.23 -50.65
N SER A 11 11.07 -39.12 -51.35
CA SER A 11 12.30 -38.90 -52.15
C SER A 11 12.34 -37.49 -52.74
N GLY A 12 13.45 -36.77 -52.53
CA GLY A 12 14.02 -35.89 -53.55
C GLY A 12 13.84 -34.38 -53.36
N GLU A 13 14.92 -33.77 -52.89
CA GLU A 13 15.23 -32.34 -52.73
C GLU A 13 14.78 -31.37 -53.85
N ILE A 14 14.25 -30.24 -53.38
CA ILE A 14 14.55 -28.83 -53.72
C ILE A 14 14.48 -28.40 -55.19
N ASN A 15 13.49 -27.57 -55.51
CA ASN A 15 13.66 -26.29 -56.22
C ASN A 15 12.37 -25.47 -56.19
N GLY A 16 12.46 -24.20 -55.80
CA GLY A 16 11.42 -23.20 -56.11
C GLY A 16 10.76 -22.58 -54.87
N LEU A 17 11.36 -21.51 -54.40
CA LEU A 17 11.01 -20.74 -53.20
C LEU A 17 9.87 -19.72 -53.46
N GLU A 18 8.75 -20.14 -54.07
CA GLU A 18 7.69 -19.20 -54.52
C GLU A 18 6.25 -19.45 -54.05
N ASP A 19 5.96 -20.51 -53.26
CA ASP A 19 4.57 -20.84 -52.87
C ASP A 19 4.21 -20.64 -51.39
N LEU A 20 5.00 -19.86 -50.62
CA LEU A 20 4.75 -19.62 -49.19
C LEU A 20 4.14 -18.25 -48.82
N GLU A 21 3.70 -17.45 -49.80
CA GLU A 21 2.97 -16.21 -49.52
C GLU A 21 1.47 -16.32 -49.84
N LYS A 22 0.74 -17.09 -49.02
CA LYS A 22 -0.70 -16.85 -48.82
C LYS A 22 -1.05 -16.97 -47.35
N PRO A 23 -1.47 -15.88 -46.67
CA PRO A 23 -1.92 -15.97 -45.29
C PRO A 23 -3.24 -16.76 -45.23
N LEU A 24 -3.27 -17.76 -44.36
CA LEU A 24 -4.39 -18.69 -44.13
C LEU A 24 -5.50 -18.09 -43.25
N ILE A 25 -5.66 -16.77 -43.27
CA ILE A 25 -6.70 -16.04 -42.56
C ILE A 25 -7.31 -15.05 -43.55
N VAL A 26 -8.50 -15.40 -44.04
CA VAL A 26 -9.42 -14.41 -44.63
C VAL A 26 -9.75 -13.45 -43.50
N ALA A 27 -9.20 -12.24 -43.58
CA ALA A 27 -9.65 -11.13 -42.75
C ALA A 27 -11.09 -10.83 -43.16
N ASP A 28 -12.05 -11.30 -42.35
CA ASP A 28 -13.33 -10.62 -42.28
C ASP A 28 -13.01 -9.20 -41.80
N ASP A 29 -13.25 -8.23 -42.66
CA ASP A 29 -13.29 -6.81 -42.34
C ASP A 29 -14.49 -6.54 -41.40
N GLU A 30 -14.48 -7.13 -40.21
CA GLU A 30 -15.10 -6.49 -39.06
C GLU A 30 -14.26 -5.25 -38.79
N LYS A 31 -14.75 -4.12 -39.31
CA LYS A 31 -14.38 -2.79 -38.84
C LYS A 31 -14.35 -2.85 -37.32
N ILE A 32 -13.16 -2.90 -36.74
CA ILE A 32 -12.93 -2.57 -35.33
C ILE A 32 -13.35 -1.11 -35.24
N VAL A 33 -14.62 -0.90 -34.95
CA VAL A 33 -15.14 0.39 -34.55
C VAL A 33 -14.47 0.64 -33.21
N VAL A 34 -13.34 1.36 -33.25
CA VAL A 34 -12.78 2.02 -32.09
C VAL A 34 -13.84 3.04 -31.70
N HIS A 35 -14.80 2.62 -30.87
CA HIS A 35 -15.69 3.52 -30.20
C HIS A 35 -14.80 4.41 -29.33
N HIS A 36 -14.55 5.63 -29.80
CA HIS A 36 -14.14 6.72 -28.93
C HIS A 36 -15.27 6.92 -27.92
N GLU A 37 -15.17 6.23 -26.78
CA GLU A 37 -16.03 6.44 -25.62
C GLU A 37 -15.83 7.88 -25.13
N ASN A 38 -16.60 8.81 -25.68
CA ASN A 38 -16.78 10.15 -25.12
C ASN A 38 -17.70 10.08 -23.89
N GLY A 39 -17.41 9.14 -22.99
CA GLY A 39 -18.00 9.07 -21.67
C GLY A 39 -17.41 10.17 -20.77
N SER A 40 -18.25 10.86 -20.00
CA SER A 40 -17.79 11.88 -19.06
C SER A 40 -17.01 11.23 -17.91
N ILE A 41 -15.68 11.23 -18.01
CA ILE A 41 -14.74 10.73 -16.98
C ILE A 41 -14.82 11.56 -15.68
N TRP A 42 -15.45 12.74 -15.73
CA TRP A 42 -15.57 13.65 -14.58
C TRP A 42 -16.11 12.97 -13.33
N MET A 43 -17.13 12.13 -13.45
CA MET A 43 -17.71 11.45 -12.29
C MET A 43 -16.71 10.47 -11.66
N VAL A 44 -15.94 9.74 -12.48
CA VAL A 44 -14.88 8.84 -11.99
C VAL A 44 -13.82 9.64 -11.25
N LEU A 45 -13.36 10.75 -11.81
CA LEU A 45 -12.37 11.62 -11.15
C LEU A 45 -12.88 12.20 -9.84
N LEU A 46 -14.14 12.65 -9.78
CA LEU A 46 -14.77 13.12 -8.54
C LEU A 46 -14.85 12.00 -7.50
N CYS A 47 -15.26 10.80 -7.90
CA CYS A 47 -15.33 9.64 -7.00
C CYS A 47 -13.95 9.25 -6.47
N THR A 48 -12.94 9.23 -7.34
CA THR A 48 -11.56 8.97 -6.95
C THR A 48 -11.06 10.08 -6.01
N PHE A 49 -11.28 11.36 -6.33
CA PHE A 49 -10.87 12.48 -5.48
C PHE A 49 -11.45 12.39 -4.07
N VAL A 50 -12.75 12.11 -3.96
CA VAL A 50 -13.41 11.90 -2.66
C VAL A 50 -12.81 10.69 -1.95
N ALA A 51 -12.63 9.56 -2.64
CA ALA A 51 -12.10 8.33 -2.03
C ALA A 51 -10.67 8.50 -1.50
N VAL A 52 -9.79 9.20 -2.25
CA VAL A 52 -8.40 9.40 -1.84
C VAL A 52 -8.23 10.39 -0.68
N CYS A 53 -9.27 11.12 -0.28
CA CYS A 53 -9.26 11.83 1.01
C CYS A 53 -9.09 10.86 2.19
N GLY A 54 -9.59 9.62 2.08
CA GLY A 54 -9.33 8.57 3.08
C GLY A 54 -7.88 8.09 3.08
N SER A 55 -7.23 8.07 1.92
CA SER A 55 -5.80 7.79 1.77
C SER A 55 -4.93 8.91 2.35
N PHE A 56 -5.32 10.16 2.12
CA PHE A 56 -4.67 11.32 2.71
C PHE A 56 -4.75 11.27 4.24
N GLU A 57 -5.94 10.96 4.76
CA GLU A 57 -6.19 10.78 6.19
C GLU A 57 -5.31 9.67 6.81
N PHE A 58 -5.17 8.53 6.11
CA PHE A 58 -4.23 7.49 6.50
C PHE A 58 -2.81 8.07 6.67
N GLY A 59 -2.36 8.83 5.67
CA GLY A 59 -1.07 9.51 5.70
C GLY A 59 -0.91 10.46 6.87
N SER A 60 -1.92 11.31 7.10
CA SER A 60 -1.92 12.29 8.19
C SER A 60 -1.87 11.62 9.57
N CYS A 61 -2.61 10.52 9.77
CA CYS A 61 -2.54 9.73 11.00
C CYS A 61 -1.13 9.20 11.28
N VAL A 62 -0.47 8.66 10.26
CA VAL A 62 0.92 8.14 10.33
C VAL A 62 1.91 9.27 10.60
N GLY A 63 1.81 10.39 9.87
CA GLY A 63 2.72 11.52 9.98
C GLY A 63 2.53 12.36 11.25
N TYR A 64 1.40 12.24 11.94
CA TYR A 64 1.10 13.05 13.13
C TYR A 64 2.07 12.81 14.29
N SER A 65 2.50 11.57 14.54
CA SER A 65 3.27 11.23 15.75
C SER A 65 4.64 11.92 15.83
N ALA A 66 5.31 12.09 14.67
CA ALA A 66 6.71 12.51 14.66
C ALA A 66 6.93 13.96 15.13
N PRO A 67 6.24 14.98 14.61
CA PRO A 67 6.44 16.36 15.07
C PRO A 67 5.87 16.60 16.47
N THR A 68 4.99 15.74 16.98
CA THR A 68 4.27 15.99 18.25
C THR A 68 4.90 15.32 19.47
N GLN A 69 5.90 14.45 19.30
CA GLN A 69 6.43 13.61 20.39
C GLN A 69 6.88 14.40 21.62
N SER A 70 7.81 15.34 21.44
CA SER A 70 8.38 16.10 22.54
C SER A 70 7.30 16.99 23.19
N ALA A 71 6.45 17.63 22.36
CA ALA A 71 5.38 18.51 22.84
C ALA A 71 4.29 17.80 23.64
N ILE A 72 3.87 16.59 23.24
CA ILE A 72 2.87 15.80 23.97
C ILE A 72 3.48 15.25 25.26
N SER A 73 4.71 14.77 25.20
CA SER A 73 5.40 14.22 26.38
C SER A 73 5.58 15.27 27.47
N GLU A 74 5.92 16.51 27.11
CA GLU A 74 6.06 17.63 28.05
C GLU A 74 4.71 18.14 28.57
N ASP A 75 3.69 18.34 27.71
CA ASP A 75 2.37 18.87 28.12
C ASP A 75 1.63 17.94 29.10
N LEU A 76 1.76 16.63 28.90
CA LEU A 76 1.03 15.62 29.67
C LEU A 76 1.91 14.82 30.64
N ASN A 77 3.21 15.16 30.76
CA ASN A 77 4.20 14.44 31.56
C ASN A 77 4.19 12.92 31.31
N LEU A 78 4.17 12.52 30.03
CA LEU A 78 4.12 11.10 29.67
C LEU A 78 5.48 10.44 29.84
N SER A 79 5.47 9.21 30.33
CA SER A 79 6.62 8.31 30.29
C SER A 79 6.93 7.86 28.86
N LEU A 80 8.17 7.41 28.64
CA LEU A 80 8.59 6.82 27.36
C LEU A 80 7.69 5.65 26.93
N SER A 81 7.25 4.83 27.89
CA SER A 81 6.34 3.71 27.65
C SER A 81 4.96 4.16 27.22
N GLU A 82 4.41 5.22 27.83
CA GLU A 82 3.10 5.76 27.46
C GLU A 82 3.12 6.38 26.07
N PHE A 83 4.17 7.14 25.72
CA PHE A 83 4.28 7.68 24.36
C PHE A 83 4.51 6.59 23.31
N SER A 84 5.29 5.56 23.64
CA SER A 84 5.51 4.41 22.74
C SER A 84 4.23 3.60 22.53
N MET A 85 3.38 3.50 23.56
CA MET A 85 2.03 2.95 23.43
C MET A 85 1.18 3.81 22.50
N PHE A 86 1.15 5.13 22.70
CA PHE A 86 0.42 6.07 21.84
C PHE A 86 0.82 5.96 20.36
N GLY A 87 2.12 5.90 20.06
CA GLY A 87 2.62 5.77 18.69
C GLY A 87 2.25 4.41 18.07
N SER A 88 2.34 3.33 18.84
CA SER A 88 2.14 1.96 18.34
C SER A 88 0.69 1.50 18.34
N ILE A 89 -0.19 2.00 19.20
CA ILE A 89 -1.59 1.56 19.28
C ILE A 89 -2.38 1.90 18.01
N LEU A 90 -1.92 2.90 17.25
CA LEU A 90 -2.43 3.21 15.91
C LEU A 90 -2.39 1.98 14.99
N THR A 91 -1.31 1.20 15.02
CA THR A 91 -1.14 0.04 14.14
C THR A 91 -1.96 -1.17 14.63
N ILE A 92 -2.21 -1.30 15.93
CA ILE A 92 -3.19 -2.28 16.47
C ILE A 92 -4.59 -1.92 15.99
N GLY A 93 -4.99 -0.66 16.08
CA GLY A 93 -6.26 -0.18 15.54
C GLY A 93 -6.37 -0.52 14.06
N ALA A 94 -5.33 -0.20 13.28
CA ALA A 94 -5.27 -0.49 11.84
C ALA A 94 -5.35 -1.98 11.52
N MET A 95 -4.72 -2.84 12.33
CA MET A 95 -4.82 -4.29 12.22
C MET A 95 -6.27 -4.77 12.34
N LEU A 96 -6.98 -4.34 13.39
CA LEU A 96 -8.38 -4.73 13.62
C LEU A 96 -9.30 -4.15 12.55
N GLY A 97 -9.05 -2.90 12.14
CA GLY A 97 -9.73 -2.27 11.01
C GLY A 97 -9.55 -3.07 9.72
N ALA A 98 -8.32 -3.46 9.39
CA ALA A 98 -8.01 -4.22 8.18
C ALA A 98 -8.67 -5.62 8.19
N VAL A 99 -8.65 -6.34 9.31
CA VAL A 99 -9.28 -7.67 9.44
C VAL A 99 -10.80 -7.60 9.31
N THR A 100 -11.43 -6.55 9.83
CA THR A 100 -12.88 -6.37 9.77
C THR A 100 -13.36 -5.71 8.47
N SER A 101 -12.50 -4.99 7.77
CA SER A 101 -12.80 -4.20 6.57
C SER A 101 -13.51 -4.98 5.46
N GLY A 102 -13.07 -6.21 5.18
CA GLY A 102 -13.66 -7.03 4.12
C GLY A 102 -15.12 -7.39 4.40
N ARG A 103 -15.44 -7.78 5.64
CA ARG A 103 -16.83 -8.10 6.04
C ARG A 103 -17.71 -6.85 6.02
N ILE A 104 -17.19 -5.73 6.52
CA ILE A 104 -17.90 -4.45 6.53
C ILE A 104 -18.19 -4.01 5.09
N ALA A 105 -17.19 -3.98 4.22
CA ALA A 105 -17.32 -3.55 2.83
C ALA A 105 -18.26 -4.44 2.00
N ASP A 106 -18.38 -5.72 2.35
CA ASP A 106 -19.32 -6.64 1.73
C ASP A 106 -20.75 -6.47 2.25
N MET A 107 -20.93 -6.17 3.54
CA MET A 107 -22.25 -6.02 4.16
C MET A 107 -22.91 -4.67 3.89
N ILE A 108 -22.17 -3.57 4.08
CA ILE A 108 -22.72 -2.20 4.01
C ILE A 108 -22.26 -1.43 2.76
N GLY A 109 -21.54 -2.10 1.85
CA GLY A 109 -20.98 -1.49 0.65
C GLY A 109 -19.68 -0.74 0.89
N ARG A 110 -19.02 -0.31 -0.20
CA ARG A 110 -17.71 0.35 -0.14
C ARG A 110 -17.89 1.78 0.37
N LYS A 111 -18.91 2.49 -0.11
CA LYS A 111 -19.28 3.82 0.38
C LYS A 111 -19.71 3.79 1.85
N GLY A 112 -20.49 2.79 2.25
CA GLY A 112 -20.86 2.59 3.66
C GLY A 112 -19.65 2.37 4.57
N ALA A 113 -18.72 1.50 4.14
CA ALA A 113 -17.50 1.24 4.88
C ALA A 113 -16.63 2.50 5.02
N MET A 114 -16.45 3.29 3.96
CA MET A 114 -15.71 4.56 4.03
C MET A 114 -16.36 5.58 5.00
N ARG A 115 -17.70 5.64 5.07
CA ARG A 115 -18.39 6.51 6.05
C ARG A 115 -18.15 6.08 7.48
N LEU A 116 -18.20 4.77 7.74
CA LEU A 116 -17.94 4.22 9.07
C LEU A 116 -16.51 4.56 9.51
N SER A 117 -15.52 4.35 8.62
CA SER A 117 -14.13 4.72 8.86
C SER A 117 -13.94 6.20 9.14
N ALA A 118 -14.56 7.06 8.34
CA ALA A 118 -14.50 8.52 8.55
C ALA A 118 -15.07 8.90 9.92
N GLY A 119 -16.16 8.23 10.35
CA GLY A 119 -16.71 8.40 11.70
C GLY A 119 -15.69 8.07 12.79
N PHE A 120 -15.02 6.92 12.71
CA PHE A 120 -13.97 6.51 13.65
C PHE A 120 -12.75 7.46 13.66
N CYS A 121 -12.34 7.96 12.50
CA CYS A 121 -11.28 8.96 12.41
C CYS A 121 -11.69 10.29 13.06
N ILE A 122 -12.91 10.78 12.80
CA ILE A 122 -13.44 12.02 13.40
C ILE A 122 -13.49 11.90 14.92
N THR A 123 -14.08 10.81 15.44
CA THR A 123 -14.13 10.59 16.89
C THR A 123 -12.74 10.45 17.49
N GLY A 124 -11.82 9.80 16.77
CA GLY A 124 -10.43 9.63 17.19
C GLY A 124 -9.67 10.95 17.29
N TRP A 125 -9.75 11.81 16.27
CA TRP A 125 -9.11 13.14 16.29
C TRP A 125 -9.70 14.06 17.35
N LEU A 126 -11.02 14.04 17.56
CA LEU A 126 -11.65 14.79 18.64
C LEU A 126 -11.19 14.29 20.01
N ALA A 127 -11.07 12.97 20.20
CA ALA A 127 -10.55 12.39 21.44
C ALA A 127 -9.08 12.80 21.70
N VAL A 128 -8.24 12.87 20.66
CA VAL A 128 -6.87 13.39 20.75
C VAL A 128 -6.88 14.88 21.10
N TYR A 129 -7.73 15.69 20.46
CA TYR A 129 -7.81 17.13 20.74
C TYR A 129 -8.17 17.43 22.19
N PHE A 130 -9.18 16.73 22.73
CA PHE A 130 -9.66 16.91 24.10
C PHE A 130 -8.87 16.12 25.16
N SER A 131 -7.84 15.37 24.77
CA SER A 131 -7.14 14.49 25.70
C SER A 131 -6.43 15.26 26.81
N LYS A 132 -6.59 14.79 28.05
CA LYS A 132 -5.91 15.32 29.25
C LYS A 132 -5.00 14.28 29.92
N GLY A 133 -4.79 13.13 29.30
CA GLY A 133 -3.95 12.05 29.83
C GLY A 133 -3.75 10.92 28.82
N ALA A 134 -2.83 9.99 29.15
CA ALA A 134 -2.36 8.92 28.26
C ALA A 134 -3.50 8.06 27.69
N VAL A 135 -4.41 7.58 28.56
CA VAL A 135 -5.51 6.67 28.14
C VAL A 135 -6.44 7.33 27.12
N SER A 136 -6.73 8.63 27.27
CA SER A 136 -7.58 9.35 26.31
C SER A 136 -6.90 9.53 24.95
N LEU A 137 -5.58 9.74 24.94
CA LEU A 137 -4.78 9.79 23.72
C LEU A 137 -4.76 8.43 23.02
N ASP A 138 -4.55 7.36 23.79
CA ASP A 138 -4.50 5.99 23.28
C ASP A 138 -5.84 5.56 22.66
N ILE A 139 -6.97 5.90 23.29
CA ILE A 139 -8.31 5.66 22.74
C ILE A 139 -8.50 6.41 21.42
N GLY A 140 -8.07 7.68 21.36
CA GLY A 140 -8.13 8.49 20.14
C GLY A 140 -7.28 7.89 19.01
N ARG A 141 -6.06 7.43 19.34
CA ARG A 141 -5.16 6.77 18.39
C ARG A 141 -5.64 5.41 17.93
N PHE A 142 -6.22 4.62 18.83
CA PHE A 142 -6.83 3.35 18.46
C PHE A 142 -8.01 3.57 17.49
N SER A 143 -8.85 4.58 17.76
CA SER A 143 -10.00 4.93 16.91
C SER A 143 -9.56 5.40 15.52
N THR A 144 -8.60 6.32 15.44
CA THR A 144 -8.03 6.74 14.14
C THR A 144 -7.36 5.56 13.42
N GLY A 145 -6.64 4.72 14.16
CA GLY A 145 -6.05 3.46 13.69
C GLY A 145 -7.07 2.55 13.02
N TYR A 146 -8.20 2.29 13.69
CA TYR A 146 -9.28 1.47 13.15
C TYR A 146 -9.82 2.04 11.83
N GLY A 147 -10.06 3.35 11.78
CA GLY A 147 -10.52 4.03 10.56
C GLY A 147 -9.56 3.87 9.39
N ILE A 148 -8.26 4.12 9.61
CA ILE A 148 -7.23 3.99 8.56
C ILE A 148 -7.01 2.54 8.13
N GLY A 149 -7.16 1.57 9.05
CA GLY A 149 -7.11 0.15 8.72
C GLY A 149 -8.18 -0.24 7.72
N VAL A 150 -9.41 0.26 7.90
CA VAL A 150 -10.48 0.05 6.93
C VAL A 150 -10.22 0.83 5.63
N PHE A 151 -9.73 2.06 5.67
CA PHE A 151 -9.38 2.84 4.46
C PHE A 151 -8.34 2.13 3.59
N SER A 152 -7.33 1.50 4.21
CA SER A 152 -6.25 0.80 3.51
C SER A 152 -6.76 -0.30 2.57
N TYR A 153 -7.92 -0.89 2.87
CA TYR A 153 -8.57 -1.90 2.05
C TYR A 153 -9.63 -1.31 1.11
N VAL A 154 -10.53 -0.48 1.66
CA VAL A 154 -11.74 -0.06 0.94
C VAL A 154 -11.45 0.95 -0.17
N VAL A 155 -10.54 1.91 0.06
CA VAL A 155 -10.24 2.97 -0.90
C VAL A 155 -9.65 2.43 -2.22
N PRO A 156 -8.55 1.63 -2.20
CA PRO A 156 -7.99 1.11 -3.46
C PRO A 156 -8.96 0.19 -4.20
N ILE A 157 -9.77 -0.59 -3.47
CA ILE A 157 -10.79 -1.46 -4.09
C ILE A 157 -11.88 -0.62 -4.74
N PHE A 158 -12.40 0.39 -4.04
CA PHE A 158 -13.43 1.27 -4.59
C PHE A 158 -12.94 1.94 -5.87
N ILE A 159 -11.72 2.50 -5.87
CA ILE A 159 -11.09 3.09 -7.05
C ILE A 159 -10.96 2.08 -8.18
N ALA A 160 -10.51 0.85 -7.90
CA ALA A 160 -10.35 -0.19 -8.90
C ALA A 160 -11.69 -0.70 -9.48
N GLU A 161 -12.77 -0.63 -8.70
CA GLU A 161 -14.12 -1.04 -9.12
C GLU A 161 -14.82 0.02 -9.98
N ILE A 162 -14.56 1.32 -9.76
CA ILE A 162 -15.14 2.42 -10.56
C ILE A 162 -14.30 2.79 -11.80
N ALA A 163 -12.98 2.54 -11.75
CA ALA A 163 -12.06 2.98 -12.79
C ALA A 163 -12.22 2.17 -14.10
N PRO A 164 -12.22 2.85 -15.26
CA PRO A 164 -12.19 2.17 -16.56
C PRO A 164 -10.88 1.40 -16.72
N LYS A 165 -10.89 0.34 -17.55
CA LYS A 165 -9.75 -0.59 -17.74
C LYS A 165 -8.44 0.17 -18.02
N ASN A 166 -8.49 1.24 -18.80
CA ASN A 166 -7.32 1.99 -19.29
C ASN A 166 -6.69 2.92 -18.24
N LEU A 167 -7.46 3.38 -17.25
CA LEU A 167 -7.00 4.33 -16.22
C LEU A 167 -6.84 3.71 -14.83
N ARG A 168 -7.24 2.44 -14.67
CA ARG A 168 -7.26 1.75 -13.37
C ARG A 168 -5.91 1.78 -12.66
N GLY A 169 -4.81 1.52 -13.38
CA GLY A 169 -3.47 1.55 -12.82
C GLY A 169 -3.13 2.91 -12.22
N GLY A 170 -3.24 3.97 -13.02
CA GLY A 170 -2.93 5.35 -12.60
C GLY A 170 -3.84 5.88 -11.48
N LEU A 171 -5.13 5.56 -11.49
CA LEU A 171 -6.03 5.96 -10.40
C LEU A 171 -5.73 5.19 -9.11
N THR A 172 -5.28 3.94 -9.21
CA THR A 172 -4.89 3.15 -8.03
C THR A 172 -3.56 3.63 -7.44
N THR A 173 -2.59 4.07 -8.26
CA THR A 173 -1.34 4.65 -7.74
C THR A 173 -1.56 5.97 -7.01
N LEU A 174 -2.62 6.72 -7.33
CA LEU A 174 -3.00 7.92 -6.60
C LEU A 174 -3.29 7.64 -5.11
N ASN A 175 -3.80 6.46 -4.76
CA ASN A 175 -3.99 6.06 -3.36
C ASN A 175 -2.67 6.11 -2.57
N GLN A 176 -1.61 5.52 -3.11
CA GLN A 176 -0.29 5.50 -2.46
C GLN A 176 0.32 6.90 -2.41
N LEU A 177 0.18 7.68 -3.49
CA LEU A 177 0.67 9.06 -3.52
C LEU A 177 0.01 9.91 -2.44
N MET A 178 -1.31 9.81 -2.29
CA MET A 178 -2.06 10.59 -1.30
C MET A 178 -1.74 10.20 0.13
N ILE A 179 -1.41 8.93 0.41
CA ILE A 179 -0.88 8.51 1.73
C ILE A 179 0.43 9.25 2.03
N VAL A 180 1.36 9.27 1.08
CA VAL A 180 2.66 9.94 1.28
C VAL A 180 2.50 11.46 1.36
N THR A 181 1.62 12.04 0.56
CA THR A 181 1.30 13.47 0.65
C THR A 181 0.67 13.81 2.01
N GLY A 182 -0.24 12.98 2.53
CA GLY A 182 -0.84 13.15 3.85
C GLY A 182 0.18 13.13 4.98
N SER A 183 1.15 12.20 4.94
CA SER A 183 2.23 12.15 5.93
C SER A 183 3.17 13.35 5.84
N SER A 184 3.56 13.74 4.61
CA SER A 184 4.41 14.91 4.40
C SER A 184 3.74 16.21 4.83
N VAL A 185 2.44 16.39 4.56
CA VAL A 185 1.70 17.57 5.02
C VAL A 185 1.63 17.62 6.54
N ALA A 186 1.38 16.48 7.21
CA ALA A 186 1.37 16.40 8.67
C ALA A 186 2.75 16.76 9.27
N PHE A 187 3.85 16.30 8.66
CA PHE A 187 5.20 16.69 9.06
C PHE A 187 5.45 18.18 8.92
N LEU A 188 5.11 18.78 7.78
CA LEU A 188 5.33 20.20 7.54
C LEU A 188 4.51 21.08 8.49
N ILE A 189 3.19 20.83 8.56
CA ILE A 189 2.29 21.61 9.39
C ILE A 189 2.65 21.44 10.87
N GLY A 190 2.97 20.22 11.31
CA GLY A 190 3.36 19.93 12.69
C GLY A 190 4.63 20.62 13.17
N THR A 191 5.48 21.14 12.27
CA THR A 191 6.63 21.97 12.68
C THR A 191 6.25 23.40 13.09
N ILE A 192 5.07 23.87 12.66
CA ILE A 192 4.60 25.26 12.76
C ILE A 192 3.53 25.41 13.84
N ILE A 193 2.58 24.46 13.92
CA ILE A 193 1.41 24.56 14.80
C ILE A 193 1.50 23.60 16.00
N PRO A 194 0.83 23.90 17.13
CA PRO A 194 0.81 23.02 18.29
C PRO A 194 0.08 21.70 18.00
N TRP A 195 0.41 20.65 18.75
CA TRP A 195 -0.07 19.28 18.51
C TRP A 195 -1.60 19.14 18.56
N ARG A 196 -2.29 19.93 19.39
CA ARG A 196 -3.76 19.95 19.46
C ARG A 196 -4.37 20.52 18.19
N GLU A 197 -3.84 21.64 17.69
CA GLU A 197 -4.32 22.23 16.43
C GLU A 197 -3.98 21.34 15.24
N LEU A 198 -2.84 20.64 15.27
CA LEU A 198 -2.50 19.63 14.27
C LEU A 198 -3.54 18.51 14.20
N ALA A 199 -4.12 18.10 15.34
CA ALA A 199 -5.18 17.10 15.35
C ALA A 199 -6.45 17.59 14.62
N LEU A 200 -6.74 18.90 14.68
CA LEU A 200 -7.86 19.50 13.94
C LEU A 200 -7.62 19.48 12.43
N THR A 201 -6.37 19.55 11.97
CA THR A 201 -6.07 19.46 10.53
C THR A 201 -6.39 18.07 9.95
N GLY A 202 -6.29 17.00 10.77
CA GLY A 202 -6.73 15.65 10.41
C GLY A 202 -8.26 15.50 10.30
N LEU A 203 -9.04 16.36 10.96
CA LEU A 203 -10.50 16.36 10.80
C LEU A 203 -10.95 16.84 9.42
N VAL A 204 -10.17 17.74 8.80
CA VAL A 204 -10.50 18.34 7.51
C VAL A 204 -10.72 17.29 6.40
N PRO A 205 -9.76 16.41 6.07
CA PRO A 205 -9.96 15.38 5.05
C PRO A 205 -11.09 14.41 5.42
N CYS A 206 -11.28 14.11 6.72
CA CYS A 206 -12.37 13.26 7.17
C CYS A 206 -13.75 13.85 6.90
N ILE A 207 -13.94 15.14 7.18
CA ILE A 207 -15.21 15.83 6.94
C ILE A 207 -15.48 15.95 5.44
N PHE A 208 -14.46 16.30 4.65
CA PHE A 208 -14.56 16.32 3.19
C PHE A 208 -14.93 14.96 2.62
N LEU A 209 -14.32 13.89 3.10
CA LEU A 209 -14.69 12.53 2.74
C LEU A 209 -16.13 12.22 3.15
N PHE A 210 -16.51 12.47 4.39
CA PHE A 210 -17.84 12.15 4.91
C PHE A 210 -18.96 12.84 4.11
N VAL A 211 -18.80 14.13 3.83
CA VAL A 211 -19.74 14.92 3.02
C VAL A 211 -19.66 14.53 1.54
N GLY A 212 -18.45 14.38 0.99
CA GLY A 212 -18.22 13.99 -0.39
C GLY A 212 -18.85 12.64 -0.75
N LEU A 213 -18.82 11.68 0.18
CA LEU A 213 -19.44 10.38 0.02
C LEU A 213 -20.94 10.49 -0.28
N CYS A 214 -21.65 11.53 0.16
CA CYS A 214 -23.07 11.72 -0.15
C CYS A 214 -23.34 11.94 -1.64
N PHE A 215 -22.39 12.51 -2.39
CA PHE A 215 -22.58 12.89 -3.80
C PHE A 215 -22.15 11.79 -4.80
N ILE A 216 -21.32 10.84 -4.36
CA ILE A 216 -20.79 9.76 -5.21
C ILE A 216 -21.70 8.51 -5.19
N PRO A 217 -21.76 7.72 -6.28
CA PRO A 217 -22.50 6.47 -6.31
C PRO A 217 -21.73 5.38 -5.55
N GLU A 218 -22.41 4.30 -5.23
CA GLU A 218 -21.79 3.08 -4.70
C GLU A 218 -21.10 2.30 -5.83
N SER A 219 -20.20 1.38 -5.48
CA SER A 219 -19.52 0.51 -6.42
C SER A 219 -20.50 -0.33 -7.27
N PRO A 220 -20.45 -0.25 -8.62
CA PRO A 220 -21.28 -1.08 -9.49
C PRO A 220 -21.05 -2.58 -9.26
N ARG A 221 -19.81 -3.01 -9.00
CA ARG A 221 -19.50 -4.42 -8.76
C ARG A 221 -20.12 -4.94 -7.47
N TRP A 222 -20.16 -4.11 -6.42
CA TRP A 222 -20.85 -4.48 -5.20
C TRP A 222 -22.37 -4.55 -5.40
N LEU A 223 -22.97 -3.58 -6.08
CA LEU A 223 -24.40 -3.57 -6.39
C LEU A 223 -24.82 -4.81 -7.20
N ALA A 224 -23.99 -5.21 -8.17
CA ALA A 224 -24.19 -6.45 -8.91
C ALA A 224 -24.06 -7.70 -8.01
N LYS A 225 -23.11 -7.72 -7.07
CA LYS A 225 -22.92 -8.83 -6.12
C LYS A 225 -24.11 -8.99 -5.16
N VAL A 226 -24.73 -7.89 -4.74
CA VAL A 226 -25.90 -7.88 -3.84
C VAL A 226 -27.21 -8.16 -4.60
N GLY A 227 -27.19 -8.15 -5.93
CA GLY A 227 -28.36 -8.42 -6.77
C GLY A 227 -29.27 -7.19 -7.00
N GLN A 228 -28.79 -5.98 -6.68
CA GLN A 228 -29.54 -4.74 -6.91
C GLN A 228 -29.36 -4.26 -8.36
N ASN A 229 -29.91 -5.00 -9.32
CA ASN A 229 -29.70 -4.74 -10.76
C ASN A 229 -30.12 -3.33 -11.22
N LYS A 230 -31.18 -2.74 -10.63
CA LYS A 230 -31.61 -1.37 -10.97
C LYS A 230 -30.58 -0.33 -10.55
N GLU A 231 -30.10 -0.40 -9.32
CA GLU A 231 -29.10 0.54 -8.79
C GLU A 231 -27.74 0.34 -9.46
N PHE A 232 -27.38 -0.91 -9.76
CA PHE A 232 -26.19 -1.26 -10.54
C PHE A 232 -26.13 -0.53 -11.88
N GLN A 233 -27.20 -0.62 -12.68
CA GLN A 233 -27.28 0.05 -13.99
C GLN A 233 -27.23 1.58 -13.84
N VAL A 234 -27.91 2.14 -12.84
CA VAL A 234 -27.90 3.59 -12.55
C VAL A 234 -26.49 4.07 -12.16
N ALA A 235 -25.80 3.34 -11.28
CA ALA A 235 -24.45 3.67 -10.84
C ALA A 235 -23.45 3.60 -11.99
N LEU A 236 -23.53 2.56 -12.83
CA LEU A 236 -22.66 2.39 -13.99
C LEU A 236 -22.87 3.49 -15.03
N ARG A 237 -24.12 3.85 -15.36
CA ARG A 237 -24.42 5.00 -16.23
C ARG A 237 -23.93 6.33 -15.64
N LYS A 238 -24.06 6.53 -14.31
CA LYS A 238 -23.56 7.75 -13.66
C LYS A 238 -22.04 7.87 -13.77
N LEU A 239 -21.31 6.75 -13.74
CA LEU A 239 -19.85 6.70 -13.83
C LEU A 239 -19.33 6.85 -15.26
N ARG A 240 -19.99 6.24 -16.26
CA ARG A 240 -19.56 6.28 -17.67
C ARG A 240 -20.13 7.48 -18.44
N GLY A 241 -21.22 8.07 -17.96
CA GLY A 241 -21.96 9.13 -18.63
C GLY A 241 -23.32 8.63 -19.12
N LYS A 242 -24.29 9.55 -19.25
CA LYS A 242 -25.69 9.20 -19.54
C LYS A 242 -25.87 8.50 -20.90
N ASP A 243 -25.00 8.80 -21.86
CA ASP A 243 -25.11 8.32 -23.25
C ASP A 243 -24.10 7.22 -23.60
N ALA A 244 -23.33 6.73 -22.61
CA ALA A 244 -22.37 5.65 -22.83
C ALA A 244 -23.06 4.28 -22.89
N ASP A 245 -22.64 3.43 -23.84
CA ASP A 245 -23.09 2.03 -23.88
C ASP A 245 -22.41 1.24 -22.75
N ILE A 246 -23.20 0.82 -21.78
CA ILE A 246 -22.73 0.06 -20.62
C ILE A 246 -23.06 -1.43 -20.71
N THR A 247 -23.69 -1.88 -21.81
CA THR A 247 -24.30 -3.21 -21.91
C THR A 247 -23.24 -4.31 -21.84
N GLN A 248 -22.13 -4.13 -22.55
CA GLN A 248 -21.01 -5.07 -22.55
C GLN A 248 -20.31 -5.12 -21.19
N GLU A 249 -19.95 -3.97 -20.62
CA GLU A 249 -19.28 -3.89 -19.31
C GLU A 249 -20.18 -4.49 -18.21
N ALA A 250 -21.49 -4.25 -18.28
CA ALA A 250 -22.45 -4.82 -17.33
C ALA A 250 -22.49 -6.35 -17.39
N ALA A 251 -22.56 -6.92 -18.59
CA ALA A 251 -22.56 -8.37 -18.79
C ALA A 251 -21.25 -9.02 -18.31
N GLU A 252 -20.10 -8.40 -18.61
CA GLU A 252 -18.79 -8.88 -18.13
C GLU A 252 -18.72 -8.92 -16.59
N ILE A 253 -19.19 -7.87 -15.91
CA ILE A 253 -19.20 -7.81 -14.44
C ILE A 253 -20.10 -8.91 -13.86
N GLN A 254 -21.26 -9.14 -14.47
CA GLN A 254 -22.24 -10.11 -13.98
C GLN A 254 -21.74 -11.55 -14.13
N MET A 255 -21.20 -11.91 -15.30
CA MET A 255 -20.55 -13.21 -15.53
C MET A 255 -19.36 -13.45 -14.58
N TYR A 256 -18.56 -12.42 -14.32
CA TYR A 256 -17.43 -12.54 -13.39
C TYR A 256 -17.89 -12.84 -11.96
N ILE A 257 -18.97 -12.20 -11.49
CA ILE A 257 -19.52 -12.42 -10.15
C ILE A 257 -20.12 -13.83 -10.02
N GLU A 258 -20.84 -14.30 -11.04
CA GLU A 258 -21.37 -15.67 -11.08
C GLU A 258 -20.25 -16.71 -11.01
N THR A 259 -19.15 -16.47 -11.75
CA THR A 259 -17.95 -17.30 -11.69
C THR A 259 -17.31 -17.29 -10.30
N LEU A 260 -17.23 -16.13 -9.63
CA LEU A 260 -16.68 -16.06 -8.27
C LEU A 260 -17.57 -16.77 -7.24
N GLN A 261 -18.89 -16.75 -7.41
CA GLN A 261 -19.83 -17.43 -6.51
C GLN A 261 -19.81 -18.95 -6.67
N SER A 262 -19.47 -19.45 -7.85
CA SER A 262 -19.34 -20.89 -8.11
C SER A 262 -18.02 -21.49 -7.59
N LEU A 263 -17.02 -20.66 -7.27
CA LEU A 263 -15.77 -21.13 -6.69
C LEU A 263 -15.96 -21.62 -5.23
N PRO A 264 -15.31 -22.73 -4.84
CA PRO A 264 -15.39 -23.24 -3.49
C PRO A 264 -14.77 -22.24 -2.50
N LYS A 265 -15.45 -22.02 -1.37
CA LYS A 265 -14.94 -21.18 -0.27
C LYS A 265 -13.72 -21.85 0.36
N THR A 266 -12.56 -21.22 0.21
CA THR A 266 -11.29 -21.67 0.78
C THR A 266 -11.19 -21.33 2.27
N ARG A 267 -10.62 -22.25 3.05
CA ARG A 267 -10.35 -22.08 4.49
C ARG A 267 -8.89 -21.63 4.69
N ILE A 268 -8.60 -21.01 5.84
CA ILE A 268 -7.22 -20.62 6.22
C ILE A 268 -6.29 -21.84 6.24
N LEU A 269 -6.78 -23.00 6.66
CA LEU A 269 -6.00 -24.25 6.69
C LEU A 269 -5.54 -24.71 5.29
N ASP A 270 -6.29 -24.35 4.24
CA ASP A 270 -5.93 -24.72 2.87
C ASP A 270 -4.66 -24.00 2.41
N LEU A 271 -4.28 -22.87 3.04
CA LEU A 271 -3.04 -22.15 2.75
C LEU A 271 -1.78 -22.94 3.08
N PHE A 272 -1.87 -23.89 4.01
CA PHE A 272 -0.74 -24.70 4.44
C PHE A 272 -0.50 -25.92 3.54
N GLN A 273 -1.29 -26.08 2.48
CA GLN A 273 -1.04 -27.13 1.50
C GLN A 273 0.26 -26.86 0.73
N PRO A 274 1.02 -27.91 0.34
CA PRO A 274 2.29 -27.78 -0.39
C PRO A 274 2.20 -26.93 -1.66
N LYS A 275 1.01 -26.89 -2.29
CA LYS A 275 0.72 -26.11 -3.49
C LYS A 275 0.79 -24.59 -3.26
N TYR A 276 0.43 -24.11 -2.06
CA TYR A 276 0.31 -22.68 -1.76
C TYR A 276 1.35 -22.18 -0.76
N ILE A 277 1.91 -23.07 0.07
CA ILE A 277 2.81 -22.70 1.17
C ILE A 277 4.01 -21.87 0.71
N ARG A 278 4.58 -22.14 -0.48
CA ARG A 278 5.72 -21.36 -1.00
C ARG A 278 5.34 -19.92 -1.31
N SER A 279 4.22 -19.69 -2.01
CA SER A 279 3.72 -18.34 -2.28
C SER A 279 3.34 -17.61 -0.99
N VAL A 280 2.77 -18.31 -0.01
CA VAL A 280 2.44 -17.74 1.32
C VAL A 280 3.71 -17.36 2.08
N MET A 281 4.72 -18.21 2.10
CA MET A 281 6.01 -17.90 2.74
C MET A 281 6.67 -16.67 2.10
N ILE A 282 6.62 -16.53 0.77
CA ILE A 282 7.13 -15.35 0.05
C ILE A 282 6.41 -14.08 0.49
N GLY A 283 5.06 -14.09 0.48
CA GLY A 283 4.27 -12.93 0.90
C GLY A 283 4.50 -12.56 2.37
N VAL A 284 4.45 -13.53 3.27
CA VAL A 284 4.63 -13.34 4.72
C VAL A 284 6.03 -12.80 5.01
N ALA A 285 7.08 -13.45 4.50
CA ALA A 285 8.46 -13.04 4.75
C ALA A 285 8.72 -11.63 4.22
N LEU A 286 8.19 -11.28 3.05
CA LEU A 286 8.37 -9.95 2.47
C LEU A 286 7.74 -8.85 3.33
N MET A 287 6.56 -9.10 3.95
CA MET A 287 5.97 -8.15 4.90
C MET A 287 6.75 -8.05 6.22
N VAL A 288 7.25 -9.18 6.73
CA VAL A 288 8.10 -9.19 7.93
C VAL A 288 9.34 -8.33 7.66
N PHE A 289 10.03 -8.57 6.55
CA PHE A 289 11.23 -7.81 6.18
C PHE A 289 10.94 -6.33 5.94
N GLN A 290 9.81 -5.99 5.32
CA GLN A 290 9.38 -4.59 5.14
C GLN A 290 9.22 -3.88 6.49
N GLN A 291 8.60 -4.53 7.47
CA GLN A 291 8.29 -3.90 8.76
C GLN A 291 9.50 -3.87 9.69
N PHE A 292 10.18 -5.00 9.87
CA PHE A 292 11.39 -5.11 10.70
C PHE A 292 12.59 -4.35 10.12
N GLY A 293 12.50 -3.90 8.87
CA GLY A 293 13.40 -2.90 8.31
C GLY A 293 13.32 -1.52 8.98
N GLY A 294 12.36 -1.27 9.89
CA GLY A 294 12.34 -0.11 10.77
C GLY A 294 11.48 1.07 10.33
N ILE A 295 10.75 0.96 9.21
CA ILE A 295 10.09 2.11 8.56
C ILE A 295 9.12 2.85 9.48
N ASN A 296 8.27 2.13 10.23
CA ASN A 296 7.30 2.77 11.11
C ASN A 296 7.97 3.44 12.32
N GLY A 297 9.04 2.84 12.86
CA GLY A 297 9.82 3.47 13.93
C GLY A 297 10.50 4.76 13.44
N ILE A 298 11.22 4.68 12.31
CA ILE A 298 11.91 5.83 11.72
C ILE A 298 10.90 6.92 11.32
N SER A 299 9.72 6.56 10.79
CA SER A 299 8.71 7.52 10.36
C SER A 299 7.95 8.15 11.53
N PHE A 300 7.52 7.36 12.53
CA PHE A 300 6.72 7.87 13.65
C PHE A 300 7.55 8.70 14.63
N TYR A 301 8.86 8.47 14.71
CA TYR A 301 9.77 9.14 15.65
C TYR A 301 10.90 9.89 14.94
N ALA A 302 10.66 10.31 13.68
CA ALA A 302 11.66 10.98 12.84
C ALA A 302 12.23 12.24 13.50
N SER A 303 11.36 13.11 14.05
CA SER A 303 11.77 14.39 14.64
C SER A 303 12.72 14.18 15.83
N GLU A 304 12.39 13.23 16.71
CA GLU A 304 13.21 12.89 17.89
C GLU A 304 14.53 12.23 17.48
N THR A 305 14.52 11.40 16.43
CA THR A 305 15.74 10.80 15.86
C THR A 305 16.70 11.89 15.36
N PHE A 306 16.19 12.91 14.67
CA PHE A 306 17.01 14.04 14.19
C PHE A 306 17.49 14.94 15.34
N ALA A 307 16.65 15.20 16.33
CA ALA A 307 17.04 15.93 17.53
C ALA A 307 18.17 15.19 18.28
N SER A 308 18.01 13.88 18.45
CA SER A 308 19.01 12.99 19.04
C SER A 308 20.30 12.94 18.24
N ALA A 309 20.30 13.22 16.93
CA ALA A 309 21.53 13.32 16.15
C ALA A 309 22.30 14.64 16.35
N GLY A 310 21.73 15.62 17.06
CA GLY A 310 22.34 16.94 17.31
C GLY A 310 21.74 18.09 16.50
N LEU A 311 20.63 17.86 15.79
CA LEU A 311 19.91 18.92 15.09
C LEU A 311 19.02 19.68 16.08
N SER A 312 19.34 20.94 16.39
CA SER A 312 18.80 21.72 17.53
C SER A 312 17.26 21.78 17.66
N SER A 313 16.50 21.46 16.62
CA SER A 313 15.04 21.39 16.71
C SER A 313 14.41 20.15 16.08
N GLY A 314 15.17 19.24 15.44
CA GLY A 314 14.65 18.12 14.64
C GLY A 314 13.81 18.51 13.40
N LYS A 315 13.16 19.69 13.43
CA LYS A 315 12.24 20.24 12.43
C LYS A 315 12.81 20.25 11.02
N ALA A 316 14.05 20.72 10.86
CA ALA A 316 14.71 20.77 9.56
C ALA A 316 14.85 19.38 8.91
N GLY A 317 15.15 18.34 9.71
CA GLY A 317 15.21 16.96 9.25
C GLY A 317 13.83 16.44 8.82
N THR A 318 12.79 16.72 9.60
CA THR A 318 11.41 16.31 9.29
C THR A 318 10.86 17.02 8.04
N ILE A 319 11.23 18.29 7.83
CA ILE A 319 10.91 19.03 6.60
C ILE A 319 11.63 18.40 5.40
N ALA A 320 12.93 18.11 5.53
CA ALA A 320 13.70 17.46 4.47
C ALA A 320 13.12 16.08 4.12
N TYR A 321 12.71 15.31 5.13
CA TYR A 321 12.01 14.04 4.96
C TYR A 321 10.76 14.24 4.10
N ALA A 322 9.88 15.17 4.50
CA ALA A 322 8.63 15.43 3.81
C ALA A 322 8.82 15.85 2.34
N CYS A 323 9.84 16.68 2.07
CA CYS A 323 10.19 17.17 0.73
C CYS A 323 10.76 16.07 -0.17
N VAL A 324 11.51 15.11 0.37
CA VAL A 324 12.10 14.01 -0.40
C VAL A 324 11.09 12.90 -0.67
N GLN A 325 10.23 12.59 0.30
CA GLN A 325 9.35 11.42 0.22
C GLN A 325 8.36 11.48 -0.95
N VAL A 326 7.72 12.63 -1.19
CA VAL A 326 6.68 12.76 -2.23
C VAL A 326 7.24 12.62 -3.65
N PRO A 327 8.27 13.39 -4.09
CA PRO A 327 8.80 13.28 -5.44
C PRO A 327 9.37 11.88 -5.71
N ILE A 328 10.05 11.29 -4.74
CA ILE A 328 10.63 9.96 -4.89
C ILE A 328 9.57 8.86 -5.00
N THR A 329 8.44 9.00 -4.28
CA THR A 329 7.30 8.08 -4.44
C THR A 329 6.71 8.16 -5.85
N VAL A 330 6.60 9.36 -6.43
CA VAL A 330 6.14 9.54 -7.82
C VAL A 330 7.10 8.84 -8.80
N VAL A 331 8.41 9.04 -8.61
CA VAL A 331 9.44 8.37 -9.42
C VAL A 331 9.36 6.85 -9.26
N GLY A 332 9.20 6.34 -8.04
CA GLY A 332 9.04 4.92 -7.75
C GLY A 332 7.83 4.30 -8.46
N ALA A 333 6.69 5.00 -8.43
CA ALA A 333 5.49 4.56 -9.14
C ALA A 333 5.71 4.49 -10.66
N MET A 334 6.38 5.48 -11.26
CA MET A 334 6.72 5.47 -12.70
C MET A 334 7.72 4.36 -13.06
N LEU A 335 8.68 4.07 -12.17
CA LEU A 335 9.70 3.04 -12.40
C LEU A 335 9.16 1.62 -12.24
N MET A 336 8.12 1.40 -11.43
CA MET A 336 7.55 0.08 -11.19
C MET A 336 7.06 -0.62 -12.46
N ASP A 337 6.45 0.12 -13.37
CA ASP A 337 5.98 -0.42 -14.64
C ASP A 337 7.13 -0.64 -15.63
N LYS A 338 8.18 0.19 -15.55
CA LYS A 338 9.33 0.12 -16.47
C LYS A 338 10.36 -0.94 -16.08
N SER A 339 10.76 -1.02 -14.82
CA SER A 339 11.93 -1.78 -14.36
C SER A 339 11.62 -3.19 -13.84
N GLY A 340 10.36 -3.52 -13.58
CA GLY A 340 9.98 -4.80 -12.96
C GLY A 340 10.00 -4.74 -11.44
N ARG A 341 9.46 -5.77 -10.79
CA ARG A 341 9.18 -5.74 -9.35
C ARG A 341 10.41 -6.15 -8.55
N ARG A 342 11.13 -7.21 -8.97
CA ARG A 342 12.28 -7.75 -8.24
C ARG A 342 13.49 -6.80 -8.25
N PRO A 343 13.92 -6.22 -9.40
CA PRO A 343 15.00 -5.24 -9.41
C PRO A 343 14.70 -4.01 -8.54
N LEU A 344 13.46 -3.52 -8.57
CA LEU A 344 13.07 -2.34 -7.82
C LEU A 344 13.13 -2.56 -6.31
N ILE A 345 12.69 -3.73 -5.83
CA ILE A 345 12.85 -4.12 -4.41
C ILE A 345 14.33 -4.27 -4.06
N MET A 346 15.17 -4.88 -4.91
CA MET A 346 16.60 -5.03 -4.60
C MET A 346 17.32 -3.68 -4.47
N VAL A 347 17.07 -2.75 -5.40
CA VAL A 347 17.63 -1.39 -5.34
C VAL A 347 17.13 -0.68 -4.07
N SER A 348 15.83 -0.77 -3.80
CA SER A 348 15.22 -0.19 -2.61
C SER A 348 15.83 -0.74 -1.31
N ALA A 349 15.94 -2.07 -1.18
CA ALA A 349 16.50 -2.73 0.00
C ALA A 349 18.00 -2.44 0.18
N THR A 350 18.74 -2.25 -0.92
CA THR A 350 20.15 -1.84 -0.87
C THR A 350 20.29 -0.41 -0.34
N GLY A 351 19.45 0.50 -0.83
CA GLY A 351 19.43 1.87 -0.34
C GLY A 351 18.96 1.99 1.12
N THR A 352 17.99 1.17 1.56
CA THR A 352 17.61 1.14 2.99
C THR A 352 18.73 0.56 3.87
N PHE A 353 19.46 -0.45 3.39
CA PHE A 353 20.66 -0.95 4.08
C PHE A 353 21.70 0.16 4.24
N LEU A 354 22.06 0.85 3.16
CA LEU A 354 23.04 1.94 3.18
C LEU A 354 22.59 3.09 4.09
N GLY A 355 21.32 3.50 4.00
CA GLY A 355 20.76 4.55 4.84
C GLY A 355 20.83 4.22 6.33
N CYS A 356 20.36 3.01 6.73
CA CYS A 356 20.44 2.56 8.12
C CYS A 356 21.89 2.39 8.59
N PHE A 357 22.78 1.83 7.76
CA PHE A 357 24.18 1.66 8.12
C PHE A 357 24.86 3.01 8.35
N MET A 358 24.63 3.99 7.47
CA MET A 358 25.13 5.36 7.63
C MET A 358 24.60 6.03 8.90
N SER A 359 23.30 5.93 9.19
CA SER A 359 22.73 6.47 10.43
C SER A 359 23.28 5.76 11.67
N GLY A 360 23.48 4.44 11.63
CA GLY A 360 24.10 3.66 12.71
C GLY A 360 25.55 4.08 12.96
N THR A 361 26.35 4.25 11.90
CA THR A 361 27.72 4.79 11.99
C THR A 361 27.72 6.19 12.58
N SER A 362 26.75 7.04 12.21
CA SER A 362 26.62 8.38 12.76
C SER A 362 26.43 8.39 14.27
N PHE A 363 25.51 7.59 14.79
CA PHE A 363 25.29 7.48 16.23
C PHE A 363 26.48 6.85 16.96
N TYR A 364 27.17 5.90 16.33
CA TYR A 364 28.40 5.31 16.87
C TYR A 364 29.51 6.37 17.02
N LEU A 365 29.71 7.20 15.99
CA LEU A 365 30.66 8.31 16.05
C LEU A 365 30.31 9.30 17.16
N LYS A 366 29.01 9.58 17.35
CA LYS A 366 28.50 10.42 18.45
C LYS A 366 28.84 9.83 19.82
N GLU A 367 28.58 8.53 20.04
CA GLU A 367 28.82 7.83 21.31
C GLU A 367 30.31 7.86 21.70
N HIS A 368 31.21 7.81 20.71
CA HIS A 368 32.66 7.86 20.92
C HIS A 368 33.27 9.27 20.83
N ASN A 369 32.47 10.33 20.68
CA ASN A 369 32.91 11.71 20.47
C ASN A 369 33.89 11.89 19.30
N LEU A 370 33.71 11.10 18.23
CA LEU A 370 34.51 11.17 17.01
C LEU A 370 33.79 12.02 15.97
N LEU A 371 34.51 12.96 15.33
CA LEU A 371 33.99 13.78 14.22
C LEU A 371 32.59 14.39 14.48
N PRO A 372 32.38 15.12 15.59
CA PRO A 372 31.06 15.58 16.02
C PRO A 372 30.35 16.47 14.98
N GLU A 373 31.11 17.19 14.15
CA GLU A 373 30.57 18.02 13.06
C GLU A 373 29.87 17.22 11.96
N TRP A 374 30.30 15.97 11.72
CA TRP A 374 29.74 15.12 10.67
C TRP A 374 28.52 14.31 11.12
N VAL A 375 28.31 14.17 12.44
CA VAL A 375 27.22 13.35 13.00
C VAL A 375 25.84 13.82 12.50
N PRO A 376 25.43 15.09 12.61
CA PRO A 376 24.10 15.48 12.15
C PRO A 376 23.91 15.25 10.64
N ILE A 377 24.95 15.48 9.85
CA ILE A 377 24.93 15.31 8.39
C ILE A 377 24.77 13.84 8.01
N LEU A 378 25.52 12.93 8.64
CA LEU A 378 25.45 11.49 8.37
C LEU A 378 24.12 10.89 8.85
N ALA A 379 23.62 11.29 10.02
CA ALA A 379 22.34 10.81 10.53
C ALA A 379 21.18 11.25 9.63
N VAL A 380 21.10 12.55 9.28
CA VAL A 380 20.06 13.09 8.40
C VAL A 380 20.19 12.50 7.01
N GLY A 381 21.39 12.51 6.43
CA GLY A 381 21.66 11.93 5.12
C GLY A 381 21.29 10.45 5.05
N GLY A 382 21.64 9.65 6.07
CA GLY A 382 21.30 8.24 6.16
C GLY A 382 19.79 7.99 6.21
N VAL A 383 19.05 8.73 7.05
CA VAL A 383 17.57 8.61 7.13
C VAL A 383 16.90 9.07 5.83
N LEU A 384 17.38 10.14 5.19
CA LEU A 384 16.84 10.60 3.91
C LEU A 384 17.10 9.59 2.79
N ILE A 385 18.29 9.00 2.73
CA ILE A 385 18.60 7.90 1.80
C ILE A 385 17.70 6.70 2.08
N TYR A 386 17.51 6.33 3.35
CA TYR A 386 16.62 5.24 3.74
C TYR A 386 15.19 5.47 3.23
N VAL A 387 14.62 6.65 3.51
CA VAL A 387 13.25 7.01 3.13
C VAL A 387 13.07 7.10 1.62
N ALA A 388 14.01 7.73 0.93
CA ALA A 388 13.99 7.80 -0.53
C ALA A 388 14.01 6.38 -1.12
N SER A 389 14.93 5.55 -0.66
CA SER A 389 15.07 4.17 -1.12
C SER A 389 13.83 3.34 -0.82
N PHE A 390 13.26 3.45 0.39
CA PHE A 390 12.03 2.76 0.77
C PHE A 390 10.86 3.16 -0.13
N SER A 391 10.72 4.46 -0.41
CA SER A 391 9.65 5.03 -1.23
C SER A 391 9.73 4.60 -2.70
N ILE A 392 10.93 4.29 -3.22
CA ILE A 392 11.12 3.79 -4.59
C ILE A 392 10.50 2.41 -4.79
N GLY A 393 10.57 1.52 -3.79
CA GLY A 393 10.24 0.10 -4.00
C GLY A 393 9.58 -0.57 -2.81
N MET A 394 10.30 -0.68 -1.69
CA MET A 394 9.87 -1.42 -0.51
C MET A 394 8.53 -0.98 0.05
N GLY A 395 8.08 0.26 -0.18
CA GLY A 395 6.75 0.73 0.22
C GLY A 395 5.61 0.04 -0.55
N ALA A 396 5.59 0.14 -1.88
CA ALA A 396 4.44 -0.27 -2.70
C ALA A 396 4.60 -1.65 -3.35
N VAL A 397 5.81 -2.01 -3.79
CA VAL A 397 6.04 -3.20 -4.61
C VAL A 397 5.71 -4.51 -3.87
N PRO A 398 6.00 -4.67 -2.57
CA PRO A 398 5.58 -5.86 -1.84
C PRO A 398 4.07 -6.12 -1.89
N TRP A 399 3.25 -5.07 -1.83
CA TRP A 399 1.79 -5.19 -1.95
C TRP A 399 1.36 -5.66 -3.34
N VAL A 400 2.04 -5.19 -4.38
CA VAL A 400 1.81 -5.61 -5.77
C VAL A 400 2.19 -7.08 -5.96
N ILE A 401 3.37 -7.49 -5.51
CA ILE A 401 3.83 -8.89 -5.60
C ILE A 401 2.85 -9.82 -4.91
N MET A 402 2.38 -9.49 -3.70
CA MET A 402 1.36 -10.29 -3.01
C MET A 402 0.10 -10.48 -3.84
N SER A 403 -0.33 -9.45 -4.56
CA SER A 403 -1.50 -9.55 -5.42
C SER A 403 -1.25 -10.40 -6.69
N GLU A 404 0.00 -10.53 -7.12
CA GLU A 404 0.40 -11.25 -8.34
C GLU A 404 0.81 -12.72 -8.07
N ILE A 405 1.31 -13.06 -6.88
CA ILE A 405 1.77 -14.44 -6.54
C ILE A 405 0.66 -15.37 -6.03
N PHE A 406 -0.46 -14.83 -5.55
CA PHE A 406 -1.51 -15.65 -4.96
C PHE A 406 -2.54 -16.10 -5.99
N PRO A 407 -2.80 -17.42 -6.10
CA PRO A 407 -3.88 -17.92 -6.92
C PRO A 407 -5.25 -17.36 -6.52
N ILE A 408 -6.12 -17.10 -7.50
CA ILE A 408 -7.41 -16.40 -7.31
C ILE A 408 -8.26 -17.02 -6.19
N ASN A 409 -8.27 -18.35 -6.10
CA ASN A 409 -9.04 -19.11 -5.11
C ASN A 409 -8.57 -18.91 -3.66
N VAL A 410 -7.29 -18.62 -3.42
CA VAL A 410 -6.72 -18.44 -2.05
C VAL A 410 -6.31 -17.00 -1.76
N LYS A 411 -6.29 -16.13 -2.77
CA LYS A 411 -5.81 -14.73 -2.70
C LYS A 411 -6.45 -13.92 -1.58
N GLY A 412 -7.75 -14.07 -1.36
CA GLY A 412 -8.44 -13.35 -0.28
C GLY A 412 -7.96 -13.76 1.12
N VAL A 413 -7.85 -15.07 1.36
CA VAL A 413 -7.45 -15.61 2.67
C VAL A 413 -5.95 -15.40 2.92
N ALA A 414 -5.12 -15.65 1.91
CA ALA A 414 -3.67 -15.42 1.97
C ALA A 414 -3.35 -13.94 2.18
N GLY A 415 -4.00 -13.04 1.42
CA GLY A 415 -3.84 -11.60 1.59
C GLY A 415 -4.19 -11.13 3.01
N SER A 416 -5.27 -11.67 3.60
CA SER A 416 -5.67 -11.33 4.97
C SER A 416 -4.63 -11.75 6.02
N LEU A 417 -4.05 -12.95 5.88
CA LEU A 417 -2.98 -13.43 6.75
C LEU A 417 -1.75 -12.53 6.65
N VAL A 418 -1.36 -12.15 5.43
CA VAL A 418 -0.16 -11.36 5.23
C VAL A 418 -0.34 -9.91 5.72
N VAL A 419 -1.53 -9.33 5.52
CA VAL A 419 -1.90 -8.03 6.11
C VAL A 419 -1.81 -8.08 7.64
N LEU A 420 -2.30 -9.14 8.28
CA LEU A 420 -2.20 -9.32 9.73
C LEU A 420 -0.73 -9.32 10.19
N VAL A 421 0.14 -10.08 9.51
CA VAL A 421 1.57 -10.12 9.81
C VAL A 421 2.23 -8.76 9.62
N ASN A 422 1.86 -8.03 8.57
CA ASN A 422 2.35 -6.68 8.32
C ASN A 422 2.02 -5.74 9.50
N TRP A 423 0.77 -5.70 9.93
CA TRP A 423 0.37 -4.81 11.03
C TRP A 423 0.93 -5.23 12.39
N LEU A 424 1.07 -6.54 12.64
CA LEU A 424 1.76 -7.06 13.83
C LEU A 424 3.23 -6.63 13.86
N GLY A 425 3.92 -6.74 12.72
CA GLY A 425 5.30 -6.25 12.59
C GLY A 425 5.40 -4.73 12.78
N ALA A 426 4.46 -3.98 12.19
CA ALA A 426 4.36 -2.53 12.34
C ALA A 426 4.21 -2.13 13.81
N TRP A 427 3.32 -2.80 14.56
CA TRP A 427 3.16 -2.61 15.99
C TRP A 427 4.44 -2.92 16.77
N ALA A 428 5.02 -4.11 16.55
CA ALA A 428 6.22 -4.54 17.28
C ALA A 428 7.37 -3.53 17.10
N VAL A 429 7.62 -3.09 15.87
CA VAL A 429 8.68 -2.12 15.56
C VAL A 429 8.36 -0.75 16.15
N SER A 430 7.12 -0.26 16.01
CA SER A 430 6.74 1.06 16.54
C SER A 430 6.77 1.12 18.06
N TYR A 431 6.41 0.03 18.74
CA TYR A 431 6.43 -0.04 20.20
C TYR A 431 7.87 -0.14 20.72
N THR A 432 8.69 -0.99 20.10
CA THR A 432 10.07 -1.24 20.56
C THR A 432 11.07 -0.14 20.18
N PHE A 433 10.79 0.69 19.16
CA PHE A 433 11.74 1.67 18.63
C PHE A 433 12.34 2.60 19.70
N ASN A 434 11.50 3.25 20.51
CA ASN A 434 11.98 4.17 21.55
C ASN A 434 12.82 3.45 22.62
N PHE A 435 12.45 2.22 22.99
CA PHE A 435 13.24 1.40 23.92
C PHE A 435 14.60 1.02 23.32
N LEU A 436 14.64 0.64 22.04
CA LEU A 436 15.89 0.35 21.34
C LEU A 436 16.78 1.59 21.23
N MET A 437 16.19 2.75 20.87
CA MET A 437 16.92 4.02 20.80
C MET A 437 17.49 4.45 22.17
N SER A 438 16.76 4.17 23.26
CA SER A 438 17.22 4.42 24.63
C SER A 438 18.32 3.45 25.09
N TRP A 439 18.31 2.22 24.57
CA TRP A 439 19.36 1.23 24.84
C TRP A 439 20.65 1.54 24.07
N SER A 440 20.54 1.74 22.75
CA SER A 440 21.64 2.15 21.90
C SER A 440 21.08 2.69 20.57
N SER A 441 21.34 3.97 20.30
CA SER A 441 20.93 4.58 19.03
C SER A 441 21.72 3.98 17.86
N SER A 442 23.03 3.73 18.04
CA SER A 442 23.85 3.07 17.02
C SER A 442 23.41 1.62 16.77
N GLY A 443 23.20 0.85 17.84
CA GLY A 443 22.74 -0.54 17.79
C GLY A 443 21.38 -0.69 17.10
N THR A 444 20.44 0.23 17.34
CA THR A 444 19.11 0.22 16.72
C THR A 444 19.19 0.26 15.19
N PHE A 445 19.94 1.23 14.65
CA PHE A 445 20.11 1.37 13.21
C PHE A 445 20.92 0.23 12.59
N PHE A 446 21.90 -0.33 13.31
CA PHE A 446 22.61 -1.53 12.84
C PHE A 446 21.71 -2.77 12.79
N ILE A 447 20.80 -2.96 13.76
CA ILE A 447 19.80 -4.04 13.71
C ILE A 447 18.92 -3.90 12.45
N TYR A 448 18.41 -2.70 12.17
CA TYR A 448 17.60 -2.45 10.96
C TYR A 448 18.41 -2.58 9.66
N SER A 449 19.71 -2.24 9.69
CA SER A 449 20.61 -2.52 8.56
C SER A 449 20.75 -4.04 8.34
N GLY A 450 20.86 -4.84 9.41
CA GLY A 450 20.90 -6.30 9.32
C GLY A 450 19.64 -6.89 8.70
N PHE A 451 18.45 -6.43 9.12
CA PHE A 451 17.19 -6.81 8.49
C PHE A 451 17.11 -6.38 7.01
N SER A 452 17.60 -5.19 6.67
CA SER A 452 17.68 -4.73 5.27
C SER A 452 18.60 -5.63 4.44
N LEU A 453 19.76 -6.05 4.97
CA LEU A 453 20.64 -6.99 4.31
C LEU A 453 19.99 -8.36 4.11
N MET A 454 19.30 -8.88 5.13
CA MET A 454 18.52 -10.12 5.01
C MET A 454 17.42 -9.99 3.94
N THR A 455 16.81 -8.81 3.81
CA THR A 455 15.83 -8.52 2.76
C THR A 455 16.46 -8.64 1.38
N ILE A 456 17.64 -8.08 1.16
CA ILE A 456 18.38 -8.18 -0.11
C ILE A 456 18.63 -9.66 -0.45
N LEU A 457 19.16 -10.43 0.50
CA LEU A 457 19.46 -11.85 0.30
C LEU A 457 18.19 -12.66 0.01
N TYR A 458 17.10 -12.36 0.72
CA TYR A 458 15.82 -13.02 0.55
C TYR A 458 15.22 -12.75 -0.84
N VAL A 459 15.19 -11.49 -1.26
CA VAL A 459 14.65 -11.06 -2.56
C VAL A 459 15.51 -11.60 -3.70
N ALA A 460 16.83 -11.62 -3.53
CA ALA A 460 17.74 -12.20 -4.51
C ALA A 460 17.50 -13.70 -4.70
N LYS A 461 17.18 -14.46 -3.64
CA LYS A 461 17.06 -15.92 -3.70
C LYS A 461 15.65 -16.45 -3.95
N PHE A 462 14.61 -15.84 -3.38
CA PHE A 462 13.28 -16.45 -3.28
C PHE A 462 12.16 -15.68 -3.97
N VAL A 463 12.33 -14.38 -4.23
CA VAL A 463 11.28 -13.57 -4.84
C VAL A 463 11.35 -13.67 -6.37
N PRO A 464 10.32 -14.19 -7.05
CA PRO A 464 10.30 -14.26 -8.51
C PRO A 464 10.06 -12.89 -9.14
N GLU A 465 10.50 -12.72 -10.39
CA GLU A 465 10.03 -11.59 -11.20
C GLU A 465 8.63 -11.89 -11.72
N THR A 466 7.70 -10.96 -11.47
CA THR A 466 6.28 -11.07 -11.81
C THR A 466 5.88 -10.21 -13.00
N LYS A 467 6.71 -9.23 -13.41
CA LYS A 467 6.38 -8.33 -14.53
C LYS A 467 6.17 -9.12 -15.83
N GLY A 468 5.00 -8.93 -16.43
CA GLY A 468 4.67 -9.47 -17.76
C GLY A 468 4.47 -10.98 -17.80
N LYS A 469 4.35 -11.63 -16.63
CA LYS A 469 4.12 -13.08 -16.53
C LYS A 469 2.68 -13.40 -16.16
N THR A 470 2.21 -14.54 -16.63
CA THR A 470 0.91 -15.08 -16.19
C THR A 470 1.02 -15.66 -14.78
N LEU A 471 -0.11 -15.84 -14.11
CA LEU A 471 -0.16 -16.43 -12.76
C LEU A 471 0.40 -17.87 -12.79
N GLU A 472 0.13 -18.61 -13.86
CA GLU A 472 0.58 -19.98 -14.09
C GLU A 472 2.11 -20.05 -14.21
N GLU A 473 2.70 -19.13 -14.96
CA GLU A 473 4.16 -19.00 -15.11
C GLU A 473 4.85 -18.64 -13.79
N ILE A 474 4.24 -17.73 -13.01
CA ILE A 474 4.74 -17.36 -11.68
C ILE A 474 4.69 -18.58 -10.75
N GLN A 475 3.58 -19.32 -10.75
CA GLN A 475 3.44 -20.49 -9.88
C GLN A 475 4.39 -21.63 -10.29
N ALA A 476 4.65 -21.80 -11.59
CA ALA A 476 5.67 -22.73 -12.08
C ALA A 476 7.08 -22.33 -11.60
N CYS A 477 7.42 -21.03 -11.66
CA CYS A 477 8.71 -20.50 -11.19
C CYS A 477 8.90 -20.62 -9.67
N ILE A 478 7.83 -20.55 -8.88
CA ILE A 478 7.87 -20.74 -7.41
C ILE A 478 8.00 -22.23 -7.05
N ASN A 479 7.46 -23.10 -7.89
CA ASN A 479 7.40 -24.54 -7.65
C ASN A 479 8.60 -25.32 -8.20
N SER A 480 9.32 -24.79 -9.20
CA SER A 480 10.66 -25.24 -9.59
C SER A 480 11.65 -25.00 -8.47
#